data_AF-A0A8J2S2Z1-F1
#
_entry.id   AF-A0A8J2S2Z1-F1
#
_cell.length_a   1.000
_cell.length_b   1.000
_cell.length_c   1.000
_cell.angle_alpha   90.00
_cell.angle_beta   90.00
_cell.angle_gamma   90.00
#
_symmetry.space_group_name_H-M   'P 1'
#
loop_
_entity.id
_entity.type
_entity.pdbx_description
1 polymer ?
#
loop_
_entity_poly.entity_id
_entity_poly.type
_entity_poly.pdbx_seq_one_letter_code
_entity_poly.pdbx_strand_id
1 'polypeptide(L)'
;MALRHAIAALLATAIIVEGFVLPRTAHHNVHKVLRATKDNNPERQRTLDEAKRILARAANTPVEADQGLGGAVTGALVGSFLLGPLGMLMGASVGSNVGQAASAKKQMEQRLASLGVDDEVIRNVGEASRDLAEADESRGYVQSALESASAFAATLKRDRDAAQQAAERAVKDGDDDSARKYLTARIALDKRCAVAEAEAVDATQRLKRAEADVEALRVRCDDLDYLVARAVVAKSRGEAVSPFPGGAEDSLLARFRALEEE
;
A
#
# COMPACT_ATOMS: atom_id res chain seq x y z
N MET A 1 5.38 -4.60 39.41
CA MET A 1 5.54 -3.59 38.33
C MET A 1 5.01 -4.03 36.96
N ALA A 2 4.85 -5.33 36.67
CA ALA A 2 4.36 -5.82 35.37
C ALA A 2 2.86 -5.52 35.09
N LEU A 3 2.03 -5.40 36.12
CA LEU A 3 0.58 -5.17 35.95
C LEU A 3 0.23 -3.74 35.50
N ARG A 4 1.11 -2.76 35.75
CA ARG A 4 0.90 -1.36 35.33
C ARG A 4 1.20 -1.12 33.85
N HIS A 5 2.01 -1.97 33.22
CA HIS A 5 2.35 -1.85 31.79
C HIS A 5 1.29 -2.48 30.89
N ALA A 6 0.60 -3.54 31.35
CA ALA A 6 -0.48 -4.18 30.59
C ALA A 6 -1.74 -3.30 30.50
N ILE A 7 -2.02 -2.48 31.52
CA ILE A 7 -3.18 -1.57 31.52
C ILE A 7 -2.93 -0.33 30.64
N ALA A 8 -1.67 0.12 30.53
CA ALA A 8 -1.30 1.22 29.64
C ALA A 8 -1.42 0.84 28.15
N ALA A 9 -1.10 -0.41 27.78
CA ALA A 9 -1.29 -0.91 26.42
C ALA A 9 -2.77 -1.01 26.03
N LEU A 10 -3.64 -1.39 26.97
CA LEU A 10 -5.10 -1.52 26.74
C LEU A 10 -5.81 -0.15 26.64
N LEU A 11 -5.31 0.88 27.33
CA LEU A 11 -5.80 2.25 27.22
C LEU A 11 -5.30 2.97 25.97
N ALA A 12 -4.10 2.66 25.46
CA ALA A 12 -3.60 3.22 24.20
C ALA A 12 -4.38 2.69 22.98
N THR A 13 -4.88 1.45 23.03
CA THR A 13 -5.76 0.90 21.98
C THR A 13 -7.20 1.42 22.05
N ALA A 14 -7.64 2.00 23.17
CA ALA A 14 -9.00 2.52 23.33
C ALA A 14 -9.17 3.97 22.83
N ILE A 15 -8.08 4.71 22.60
CA ILE A 15 -8.13 6.13 22.21
C ILE A 15 -8.13 6.33 20.68
N ILE A 16 -7.90 5.28 19.88
CA ILE A 16 -8.00 5.34 18.41
C ILE A 16 -9.37 4.80 17.93
N VAL A 17 -10.44 5.14 18.64
CA VAL A 17 -11.83 4.78 18.27
C VAL A 17 -12.72 6.01 18.03
N GLU A 18 -12.27 7.23 18.33
CA GLU A 18 -13.02 8.45 18.03
C GLU A 18 -12.24 9.35 17.07
N GLY A 19 -12.64 9.38 15.80
CA GLY A 19 -12.28 10.49 14.92
C GLY A 19 -11.83 10.17 13.51
N PHE A 20 -12.42 9.19 12.81
CA PHE A 20 -12.45 9.27 11.35
C PHE A 20 -13.69 8.56 10.78
N VAL A 21 -14.83 9.23 10.90
CA VAL A 21 -16.04 8.88 10.16
C VAL A 21 -15.85 9.41 8.73
N LEU A 22 -15.33 8.58 7.83
CA LEU A 22 -15.47 8.84 6.40
C LEU A 22 -16.93 8.64 5.98
N PRO A 23 -17.49 9.51 5.14
CA PRO A 23 -18.88 9.43 4.71
C PRO A 23 -19.10 8.16 3.90
N ARG A 24 -20.13 7.39 4.30
CA ARG A 24 -20.81 6.40 3.47
C ARG A 24 -21.15 7.04 2.12
N THR A 25 -20.44 6.67 1.06
CA THR A 25 -20.94 6.79 -0.30
C THR A 25 -20.84 5.44 -1.00
N ALA A 26 -21.91 5.13 -1.72
CA ALA A 26 -22.24 3.82 -2.23
C ALA A 26 -21.25 3.35 -3.30
N HIS A 27 -20.68 2.16 -3.13
CA HIS A 27 -19.98 1.46 -4.21
C HIS A 27 -20.42 -0.01 -4.31
N HIS A 28 -21.72 -0.22 -4.51
CA HIS A 28 -22.18 -1.41 -5.23
C HIS A 28 -21.81 -1.21 -6.71
N ASN A 29 -20.63 -1.70 -7.13
CA ASN A 29 -20.31 -2.13 -8.52
C ASN A 29 -18.82 -2.36 -8.81
N VAL A 30 -17.90 -2.22 -7.85
CA VAL A 30 -16.45 -2.27 -8.17
C VAL A 30 -15.94 -3.68 -8.49
N HIS A 31 -16.63 -4.74 -8.04
CA HIS A 31 -16.19 -6.13 -8.26
C HIS A 31 -16.23 -6.61 -9.72
N LYS A 32 -16.97 -5.93 -10.61
CA LYS A 32 -17.01 -6.29 -12.04
C LYS A 32 -15.99 -5.52 -12.90
N VAL A 33 -15.44 -4.41 -12.40
CA VAL A 33 -14.42 -3.62 -13.10
C VAL A 33 -13.00 -4.01 -12.66
N LEU A 34 -12.83 -4.50 -11.42
CA LEU A 34 -11.53 -4.90 -10.85
C LEU A 34 -10.93 -6.23 -11.38
N ARG A 35 -11.61 -6.94 -12.29
CA ARG A 35 -11.03 -8.14 -12.95
C ARG A 35 -10.35 -7.83 -14.29
N ALA A 36 -10.31 -6.57 -14.72
CA ALA A 36 -9.84 -6.19 -16.05
C ALA A 36 -8.36 -5.76 -16.14
N THR A 37 -7.60 -5.69 -15.03
CA THR A 37 -6.22 -5.15 -15.07
C THR A 37 -5.15 -6.09 -14.51
N LYS A 38 -5.42 -7.39 -14.40
CA LYS A 38 -4.35 -8.40 -14.56
C LYS A 38 -4.23 -8.77 -16.03
N ASP A 39 -4.26 -7.75 -16.89
CA ASP A 39 -4.14 -7.93 -18.31
C ASP A 39 -2.64 -8.05 -18.60
N ASN A 40 -2.20 -9.26 -18.94
CA ASN A 40 -0.89 -9.53 -19.53
C ASN A 40 -0.85 -8.91 -20.94
N ASN A 41 -1.14 -7.61 -21.05
CA ASN A 41 -1.10 -6.90 -22.31
C ASN A 41 0.37 -6.63 -22.62
N PRO A 42 0.97 -7.33 -23.60
CA PRO A 42 2.38 -7.20 -23.91
C PRO A 42 2.73 -5.80 -24.40
N GLU A 43 1.77 -5.05 -24.96
CA GLU A 43 1.97 -3.67 -25.39
C GLU A 43 2.10 -2.73 -24.19
N ARG A 44 1.23 -2.87 -23.19
CA ARG A 44 1.33 -2.11 -21.92
C ARG A 44 2.70 -2.31 -21.29
N GLN A 45 3.17 -3.56 -21.22
CA GLN A 45 4.48 -3.88 -20.65
C GLN A 45 5.62 -3.28 -21.47
N ARG A 46 5.56 -3.33 -22.80
CA ARG A 46 6.56 -2.71 -23.68
C ARG A 46 6.64 -1.20 -23.48
N THR A 47 5.51 -0.51 -23.39
CA THR A 47 5.47 0.94 -23.14
C THR A 47 6.09 1.28 -21.78
N LEU A 48 5.76 0.51 -20.74
CA LEU A 48 6.35 0.67 -19.41
C LEU A 48 7.87 0.46 -19.45
N ASP A 49 8.35 -0.58 -20.12
CA ASP A 49 9.78 -0.89 -20.22
C ASP A 49 10.55 0.13 -21.07
N GLU A 50 9.94 0.67 -22.12
CA GLU A 50 10.50 1.75 -22.94
C GLU A 50 10.59 3.06 -22.14
N ALA A 51 9.51 3.44 -21.46
CA ALA A 51 9.49 4.61 -20.58
C ALA A 51 10.55 4.49 -19.47
N LYS A 52 10.69 3.32 -18.84
CA LYS A 52 11.75 3.05 -17.85
C LYS A 52 13.14 3.31 -18.43
N ARG A 53 13.42 2.89 -19.67
CA ARG A 53 14.72 3.15 -20.32
C ARG A 53 14.93 4.63 -20.59
N ILE A 54 13.90 5.35 -21.04
CA ILE A 54 13.97 6.80 -21.30
C ILE A 54 14.22 7.54 -19.99
N LEU A 55 13.47 7.24 -18.94
CA LEU A 55 13.62 7.83 -17.62
C LEU A 55 14.98 7.51 -17.00
N ALA A 56 15.48 6.28 -17.16
CA ALA A 56 16.82 5.90 -16.69
C ALA A 56 17.93 6.66 -17.44
N ARG A 57 17.76 6.92 -18.75
CA ARG A 57 18.70 7.76 -19.49
C ARG A 57 18.64 9.22 -19.03
N ALA A 58 17.44 9.77 -18.90
CA ALA A 58 17.22 11.12 -18.38
C ALA A 58 17.70 11.30 -16.93
N ALA A 59 17.66 10.23 -16.13
CA ALA A 59 18.19 10.22 -14.77
C ALA A 59 19.71 10.40 -14.73
N ASN A 60 20.41 9.75 -15.67
CA ASN A 60 21.87 9.73 -15.77
C ASN A 60 22.45 10.90 -16.59
N THR A 61 21.63 11.68 -17.29
CA THR A 61 22.07 12.93 -17.90
C THR A 61 22.20 14.02 -16.83
N PRO A 62 23.38 14.64 -16.66
CA PRO A 62 23.51 15.80 -15.79
C PRO A 62 22.61 16.91 -16.33
N VAL A 63 21.76 17.48 -15.48
CA VAL A 63 21.10 18.74 -15.80
C VAL A 63 22.20 19.78 -15.74
N GLU A 64 22.54 20.38 -16.88
CA GLU A 64 23.36 21.60 -16.88
C GLU A 64 22.55 22.66 -16.13
N ALA A 65 22.87 22.81 -14.84
CA ALA A 65 22.39 23.93 -14.05
C ALA A 65 23.03 25.18 -14.65
N ASP A 66 22.22 25.98 -15.32
CA ASP A 66 22.64 27.27 -15.81
C ASP A 66 23.16 28.10 -14.63
N GLN A 67 24.44 28.43 -14.72
CA GLN A 67 25.26 29.38 -13.96
C GLN A 67 24.81 29.72 -12.52
N GLY A 68 25.62 29.26 -11.56
CA GLY A 68 25.84 29.98 -10.31
C GLY A 68 25.34 29.30 -9.04
N LEU A 69 25.93 28.16 -8.69
CA LEU A 69 26.37 27.80 -7.33
C LEU A 69 26.91 26.36 -7.38
N GLY A 70 28.20 26.22 -7.07
CA GLY A 70 28.91 24.94 -7.10
C GLY A 70 28.24 23.90 -6.22
N GLY A 71 27.83 22.81 -6.86
CA GLY A 71 27.25 21.65 -6.21
C GLY A 71 26.73 20.70 -7.26
N ALA A 72 27.63 19.88 -7.82
CA ALA A 72 27.23 18.72 -8.59
C ALA A 72 26.44 17.78 -7.66
N VAL A 73 25.12 17.97 -7.61
CA VAL A 73 24.21 17.00 -6.99
C VAL A 73 24.09 15.87 -7.99
N THR A 74 25.02 14.92 -7.90
CA THR A 74 24.90 13.60 -8.51
C THR A 74 23.73 12.91 -7.83
N GLY A 75 22.52 13.22 -8.30
CA GLY A 75 21.25 12.71 -7.79
C GLY A 75 21.13 11.24 -8.13
N ALA A 76 21.64 10.40 -7.24
CA ALA A 76 21.38 8.97 -7.26
C ALA A 76 19.87 8.77 -7.06
N LEU A 77 19.13 8.67 -8.18
CA LEU A 77 17.78 8.10 -8.24
C LEU A 77 17.88 6.60 -7.95
N VAL A 78 18.28 6.26 -6.73
CA VAL A 78 18.25 4.90 -6.19
C VAL A 78 16.93 4.79 -5.42
N GLY A 79 15.85 4.80 -6.20
CA GLY A 79 14.51 4.48 -5.74
C GLY A 79 14.08 3.18 -6.37
N SER A 80 13.45 2.28 -5.59
CA SER A 80 13.10 0.92 -6.00
C SER A 80 12.48 0.86 -7.41
N PHE A 81 13.27 0.37 -8.36
CA PHE A 81 12.91 0.15 -9.78
C PHE A 81 11.69 -0.78 -10.01
N LEU A 82 11.11 -1.32 -8.93
CA LEU A 82 10.13 -2.39 -8.96
C LEU A 82 8.73 -1.98 -9.43
N LEU A 83 8.39 -0.68 -9.42
CA LEU A 83 7.05 -0.20 -9.81
C LEU A 83 6.99 0.63 -11.10
N GLY A 84 8.12 0.95 -11.77
CA GLY A 84 8.09 1.79 -12.97
C GLY A 84 8.28 3.29 -12.67
N PRO A 85 7.74 4.20 -13.50
CA PRO A 85 7.90 5.65 -13.32
C PRO A 85 7.55 6.17 -11.91
N LEU A 86 6.50 5.62 -11.28
CA LEU A 86 6.10 5.88 -9.90
C LEU A 86 7.15 5.40 -8.90
N GLY A 87 7.72 4.21 -9.10
CA GLY A 87 8.80 3.69 -8.26
C GLY A 87 10.01 4.63 -8.20
N MET A 88 10.31 5.28 -9.33
CA MET A 88 11.36 6.31 -9.40
C MET A 88 10.99 7.58 -8.62
N LEU A 89 9.71 7.96 -8.56
CA LEU A 89 9.23 9.10 -7.78
C LEU A 89 9.16 8.80 -6.28
N MET A 90 8.69 7.61 -5.91
CA MET A 90 8.54 7.19 -4.51
C MET A 90 9.90 7.05 -3.82
N GLY A 91 10.87 6.42 -4.49
CA GLY A 91 12.10 6.00 -3.85
C GLY A 91 13.08 7.14 -3.51
N ALA A 92 12.86 8.37 -4.00
CA ALA A 92 13.59 9.55 -3.52
C ALA A 92 13.17 9.98 -2.09
N SER A 93 11.96 9.60 -1.66
CA SER A 93 11.36 10.05 -0.39
C SER A 93 11.54 9.07 0.77
N VAL A 94 11.80 7.80 0.49
CA VAL A 94 11.93 6.75 1.52
C VAL A 94 13.40 6.66 1.96
N GLY A 95 13.81 7.51 2.90
CA GLY A 95 15.06 7.35 3.67
C GLY A 95 16.10 8.46 3.58
N SER A 96 15.88 9.51 2.78
CA SER A 96 16.77 10.68 2.76
C SER A 96 16.31 11.76 3.74
N ASN A 97 17.24 12.55 4.29
CA ASN A 97 16.91 13.71 5.14
C ASN A 97 15.83 14.56 4.48
N VAL A 98 14.82 15.03 5.24
CA VAL A 98 13.63 15.74 4.73
C VAL A 98 13.96 16.86 3.73
N GLY A 99 15.08 17.56 3.92
CA GLY A 99 15.56 18.60 2.98
C GLY A 99 16.12 18.08 1.64
N GLN A 100 16.73 16.90 1.62
CA GLN A 100 17.22 16.23 0.40
C GLN A 100 16.07 15.56 -0.36
N ALA A 101 15.07 15.04 0.36
CA ALA A 101 13.86 14.47 -0.25
C ALA A 101 13.05 15.53 -1.02
N ALA A 102 12.90 16.73 -0.46
CA ALA A 102 12.16 17.82 -1.08
C ALA A 102 12.82 18.35 -2.36
N SER A 103 14.16 18.51 -2.34
CA SER A 103 14.90 18.97 -3.52
C SER A 103 14.94 17.91 -4.62
N ALA A 104 15.13 16.64 -4.27
CA ALA A 104 15.07 15.51 -5.21
C ALA A 104 13.68 15.38 -5.86
N LYS A 105 12.60 15.53 -5.06
CA LYS A 105 11.23 15.52 -5.57
C LYS A 105 11.00 16.62 -6.60
N LYS A 106 11.37 17.86 -6.27
CA LYS A 106 11.20 19.01 -7.18
C LYS A 106 11.98 18.85 -8.48
N GLN A 107 13.21 18.33 -8.42
CA GLN A 107 14.01 18.04 -9.62
C GLN A 107 13.36 16.96 -10.48
N MET A 108 12.77 15.94 -9.85
CA MET A 108 12.07 14.88 -10.57
C MET A 108 10.78 15.38 -11.22
N GLU A 109 9.98 16.20 -10.53
CA GLU A 109 8.80 16.86 -11.09
C GLU A 109 9.17 17.70 -12.32
N GLN A 110 10.22 18.51 -12.23
CA GLN A 110 10.73 19.31 -13.35
C GLN A 110 11.20 18.46 -14.52
N ARG A 111 11.84 17.31 -14.25
CA ARG A 111 12.26 16.35 -15.29
C ARG A 111 11.07 15.67 -15.95
N LEU A 112 10.03 15.31 -15.20
CA LEU A 112 8.82 14.72 -15.78
C LEU A 112 8.06 15.73 -16.62
N ALA A 113 7.97 16.98 -16.17
CA ALA A 113 7.40 18.08 -16.95
C ALA A 113 8.19 18.30 -18.26
N SER A 114 9.52 18.25 -18.23
CA SER A 114 10.33 18.36 -19.45
C SER A 114 10.16 17.17 -20.41
N LEU A 115 9.82 16.00 -19.87
CA LEU A 115 9.43 14.81 -20.61
C LEU A 115 7.95 14.79 -21.04
N GLY A 116 7.24 15.91 -20.91
CA GLY A 116 5.88 16.06 -21.41
C GLY A 116 4.80 15.41 -20.55
N VAL A 117 5.10 15.11 -19.29
CA VAL A 117 4.09 14.70 -18.31
C VAL A 117 3.39 15.94 -17.76
N ASP A 118 2.06 15.93 -17.78
CA ASP A 118 1.24 17.03 -17.25
C ASP A 118 1.41 17.18 -15.73
N ASP A 119 1.42 18.42 -15.24
CA ASP A 119 1.45 18.75 -13.81
C ASP A 119 0.29 18.11 -13.05
N GLU A 120 -0.88 17.98 -13.68
CA GLU A 120 -2.02 17.28 -13.07
C GLU A 120 -1.73 15.78 -12.88
N VAL A 121 -1.10 15.14 -13.86
CA VAL A 121 -0.69 13.73 -13.78
C VAL A 121 0.36 13.55 -12.69
N ILE A 122 1.36 14.45 -12.62
CA ILE A 122 2.41 14.45 -11.59
C ILE A 122 1.80 14.58 -10.19
N ARG A 123 0.81 15.46 -10.01
CA ARG A 123 0.11 15.63 -8.74
C ARG A 123 -0.67 14.38 -8.34
N ASN A 124 -1.48 13.84 -9.26
CA ASN A 124 -2.32 12.66 -9.02
C ASN A 124 -1.47 11.43 -8.65
N VAL A 125 -0.33 11.28 -9.32
CA VAL A 125 0.73 10.32 -9.03
C VAL A 125 1.29 10.50 -7.61
N GLY A 126 1.61 11.75 -7.22
CA GLY A 126 2.15 12.04 -5.91
C GLY A 126 1.16 11.80 -4.77
N GLU A 127 -0.12 12.07 -4.99
CA GLU A 127 -1.20 11.78 -4.05
C GLU A 127 -1.41 10.26 -3.91
N ALA A 128 -1.63 9.54 -5.03
CA ALA A 128 -1.83 8.09 -5.01
C ALA A 128 -0.65 7.33 -4.38
N SER A 129 0.57 7.82 -4.58
CA SER A 129 1.76 7.25 -3.93
C SER A 129 1.76 7.43 -2.41
N ARG A 130 1.34 8.59 -1.91
CA ARG A 130 1.24 8.82 -0.45
C ARG A 130 0.13 7.97 0.15
N ASP A 131 -1.03 7.94 -0.50
CA ASP A 131 -2.16 7.12 -0.08
C ASP A 131 -1.76 5.64 0.02
N LEU A 132 -1.02 5.14 -0.99
CA LEU A 132 -0.53 3.76 -1.00
C LEU A 132 0.48 3.50 0.13
N ALA A 133 1.40 4.41 0.39
CA ALA A 133 2.37 4.27 1.47
C ALA A 133 1.70 4.26 2.86
N GLU A 134 0.75 5.17 3.08
CA GLU A 134 -0.05 5.25 4.31
C GLU A 134 -0.92 3.99 4.51
N ALA A 135 -1.51 3.48 3.43
CA ALA A 135 -2.28 2.24 3.46
C ALA A 135 -1.41 1.00 3.74
N ASP A 136 -0.21 0.91 3.15
CA ASP A 136 0.75 -0.17 3.42
C ASP A 136 1.25 -0.13 4.88
N GLU A 137 1.51 1.07 5.43
CA GLU A 137 1.85 1.25 6.84
C GLU A 137 0.70 0.84 7.76
N SER A 138 -0.52 1.30 7.45
CA SER A 138 -1.74 0.93 8.17
C SER A 138 -1.98 -0.59 8.16
N ARG A 139 -1.75 -1.25 7.02
CA ARG A 139 -1.79 -2.72 6.93
C ARG A 139 -0.78 -3.35 7.88
N GLY A 140 0.44 -2.80 7.97
CA GLY A 140 1.49 -3.27 8.89
C GLY A 140 1.07 -3.21 10.36
N TYR A 141 0.39 -2.14 10.79
CA TYR A 141 -0.17 -2.05 12.14
C TYR A 141 -1.24 -3.12 12.40
N VAL A 142 -2.16 -3.32 11.46
CA VAL A 142 -3.22 -4.34 11.58
C VAL A 142 -2.63 -5.75 11.60
N GLN A 143 -1.61 -6.02 10.79
CA GLN A 143 -0.89 -7.29 10.80
C GLN A 143 -0.22 -7.55 12.16
N SER A 144 0.46 -6.55 12.71
CA SER A 144 1.12 -6.65 14.02
C SER A 144 0.10 -6.92 15.14
N ALA A 145 -1.09 -6.31 15.06
CA ALA A 145 -2.18 -6.57 15.98
C ALA A 145 -2.71 -8.01 15.87
N LEU A 146 -2.87 -8.53 14.64
CA LEU A 146 -3.27 -9.92 14.41
C LEU A 146 -2.25 -10.92 14.98
N GLU A 147 -0.96 -10.69 14.74
CA GLU A 147 0.12 -11.53 15.26
C GLU A 147 0.10 -11.56 16.79
N SER A 148 -0.06 -10.40 17.42
CA SER A 148 -0.17 -10.25 18.88
C SER A 148 -1.40 -10.97 19.45
N ALA A 149 -2.58 -10.77 18.85
CA ALA A 149 -3.83 -11.41 19.28
C ALA A 149 -3.76 -12.94 19.12
N SER A 150 -3.20 -13.41 18.00
CA SER A 150 -3.04 -14.85 17.72
C SER A 150 -2.05 -15.51 18.68
N ALA A 151 -0.93 -14.86 18.98
CA ALA A 151 0.06 -15.36 19.94
C ALA A 151 -0.52 -15.43 21.36
N PHE A 152 -1.32 -14.43 21.75
CA PHE A 152 -2.01 -14.42 23.04
C PHE A 152 -3.05 -15.55 23.13
N ALA A 153 -3.89 -15.72 22.11
CA ALA A 153 -4.86 -16.81 22.03
C ALA A 153 -4.17 -18.19 22.11
N ALA A 154 -3.05 -18.38 21.41
CA ALA A 154 -2.28 -19.61 21.46
C ALA A 154 -1.69 -19.88 22.85
N THR A 155 -1.26 -18.84 23.56
CA THR A 155 -0.75 -18.97 24.94
C THR A 155 -1.85 -19.41 25.90
N LEU A 156 -3.03 -18.76 25.83
CA LEU A 156 -4.17 -19.14 26.66
C LEU A 156 -4.64 -20.58 26.41
N LYS A 157 -4.59 -21.05 25.15
CA LYS A 157 -4.89 -22.44 24.82
C LYS A 157 -3.93 -23.41 25.48
N ARG A 158 -2.62 -23.12 25.45
CA ARG A 158 -1.61 -23.96 26.12
C ARG A 158 -1.85 -24.02 27.63
N ASP A 159 -2.15 -22.87 28.25
CA ASP A 159 -2.45 -22.81 29.69
C ASP A 159 -3.71 -23.60 30.03
N ARG A 160 -4.76 -23.50 29.19
CA ARG A 160 -6.00 -24.26 29.33
C ARG A 160 -5.73 -25.76 29.25
N ASP A 161 -4.96 -26.18 28.25
CA ASP A 161 -4.65 -27.60 28.02
C ASP A 161 -3.77 -28.16 29.15
N ALA A 162 -2.84 -27.35 29.67
CA ALA A 162 -2.04 -27.71 30.85
C ALA A 162 -2.92 -27.86 32.10
N ALA A 163 -3.90 -26.97 32.32
CA ALA A 163 -4.85 -27.08 33.43
C ALA A 163 -5.72 -28.34 33.31
N GLN A 164 -6.16 -28.69 32.09
CA GLN A 164 -6.89 -29.93 31.82
C GLN A 164 -6.03 -31.17 32.15
N GLN A 165 -4.78 -31.21 31.68
CA GLN A 165 -3.87 -32.31 31.98
C GLN A 165 -3.56 -32.44 33.48
N ALA A 166 -3.41 -31.32 34.18
CA ALA A 166 -3.19 -31.31 35.63
C ALA A 166 -4.42 -31.82 36.38
N ALA A 167 -5.63 -31.43 35.96
CA ALA A 167 -6.88 -31.96 36.51
C ALA A 167 -6.98 -33.48 36.31
N GLU A 168 -6.69 -33.98 35.11
CA GLU A 168 -6.73 -35.42 34.80
C GLU A 168 -5.74 -36.24 35.65
N ARG A 169 -4.56 -35.68 35.96
CA ARG A 169 -3.60 -36.31 36.87
C ARG A 169 -4.12 -36.33 38.30
N ALA A 170 -4.60 -35.20 38.81
CA ALA A 170 -5.16 -35.11 40.17
C ALA A 170 -6.31 -36.10 40.40
N VAL A 171 -7.20 -36.28 39.41
CA VAL A 171 -8.28 -37.28 39.48
C VAL A 171 -7.71 -38.71 39.54
N LYS A 172 -6.67 -39.02 38.76
CA LYS A 172 -6.02 -40.35 38.80
C LYS A 172 -5.35 -40.62 40.14
N ASP A 173 -4.81 -39.58 40.76
CA ASP A 173 -4.13 -39.65 42.05
C ASP A 173 -5.11 -39.62 43.24
N GLY A 174 -6.42 -39.44 42.98
CA GLY A 174 -7.46 -39.37 44.01
C GLY A 174 -7.53 -38.04 44.77
N ASP A 175 -6.85 -37.00 44.28
CA ASP A 175 -6.85 -35.65 44.87
C ASP A 175 -7.97 -34.78 44.24
N ASP A 176 -9.18 -34.98 44.75
CA ASP A 176 -10.39 -34.27 44.30
C ASP A 176 -10.33 -32.75 44.51
N ASP A 177 -9.61 -32.27 45.53
CA ASP A 177 -9.48 -30.84 45.83
C ASP A 177 -8.62 -30.14 44.77
N SER A 178 -7.47 -30.72 44.44
CA SER A 178 -6.63 -30.23 43.34
C SER A 178 -7.34 -30.32 41.99
N ALA A 179 -8.06 -31.43 41.74
CA ALA A 179 -8.83 -31.59 40.51
C ALA A 179 -9.88 -30.48 40.34
N ARG A 180 -10.66 -30.17 41.39
CA ARG A 180 -11.63 -29.06 41.38
C ARG A 180 -10.96 -27.72 41.08
N LYS A 181 -9.79 -27.45 41.69
CA LYS A 181 -9.04 -26.21 41.46
C LYS A 181 -8.59 -26.07 40.01
N TYR A 182 -8.01 -27.13 39.43
CA TYR A 182 -7.54 -27.11 38.04
C TYR A 182 -8.70 -26.99 37.04
N LEU A 183 -9.82 -27.69 37.26
CA LEU A 183 -11.01 -27.56 36.41
C LEU A 183 -11.62 -26.16 36.48
N THR A 184 -11.65 -25.55 37.67
CA THR A 184 -12.11 -24.16 37.83
C THR A 184 -11.22 -23.19 37.05
N ALA A 185 -9.90 -23.34 37.15
CA ALA A 185 -8.93 -22.55 36.38
C ALA A 185 -9.12 -22.76 34.86
N ARG A 186 -9.34 -24.00 34.41
CA ARG A 186 -9.61 -24.33 33.01
C ARG A 186 -10.87 -23.64 32.50
N ILE A 187 -11.97 -23.66 33.25
CA ILE A 187 -13.23 -22.97 32.87
C ILE A 187 -13.01 -21.46 32.75
N ALA A 188 -12.22 -20.86 33.64
CA ALA A 188 -11.85 -19.44 33.52
C ALA A 188 -11.00 -19.17 32.28
N LEU A 189 -10.08 -20.07 31.94
CA LEU A 189 -9.26 -19.99 30.72
C LEU A 189 -10.08 -20.22 29.44
N ASP A 190 -11.08 -21.10 29.45
CA ASP A 190 -12.00 -21.34 28.32
C ASP A 190 -12.69 -20.05 27.90
N LYS A 191 -13.22 -19.29 28.87
CA LYS A 191 -13.87 -17.98 28.61
C LYS A 191 -12.89 -16.98 28.00
N ARG A 192 -11.66 -16.93 28.51
CA ARG A 192 -10.61 -16.02 28.00
C ARG A 192 -10.13 -16.42 26.62
N CYS A 193 -10.01 -17.72 26.34
CA CYS A 193 -9.67 -18.25 25.03
C CYS A 193 -10.72 -17.81 23.99
N ALA A 194 -12.01 -17.99 24.29
CA ALA A 194 -13.08 -17.61 23.37
C ALA A 194 -13.04 -16.12 22.99
N VAL A 195 -12.77 -15.24 23.96
CA VAL A 195 -12.62 -13.80 23.71
C VAL A 195 -11.38 -13.51 22.86
N ALA A 196 -10.23 -14.10 23.19
CA ALA A 196 -8.99 -13.89 22.45
C ALA A 196 -9.05 -14.43 21.01
N GLU A 197 -9.73 -15.56 20.79
CA GLU A 197 -9.99 -16.11 19.46
C GLU A 197 -10.91 -15.21 18.64
N ALA A 198 -11.98 -14.68 19.26
CA ALA A 198 -12.86 -13.74 18.58
C ALA A 198 -12.10 -12.47 18.14
N GLU A 199 -11.22 -11.94 18.98
CA GLU A 199 -10.36 -10.79 18.64
C GLU A 199 -9.40 -11.13 17.49
N ALA A 200 -8.78 -12.32 17.49
CA ALA A 200 -7.90 -12.74 16.40
C ALA A 200 -8.67 -12.90 15.07
N VAL A 201 -9.90 -13.42 15.11
CA VAL A 201 -10.79 -13.51 13.94
C VAL A 201 -11.14 -12.11 13.43
N ASP A 202 -11.49 -11.18 14.32
CA ASP A 202 -11.82 -9.81 13.93
C ASP A 202 -10.60 -9.09 13.34
N ALA A 203 -9.43 -9.21 13.96
CA ALA A 203 -8.16 -8.69 13.42
C ALA A 203 -7.83 -9.28 12.04
N THR A 204 -8.14 -10.57 11.81
CA THR A 204 -8.00 -11.20 10.49
C THR A 204 -8.92 -10.55 9.45
N GLN A 205 -10.15 -10.21 9.82
CA GLN A 205 -11.08 -9.53 8.92
C GLN A 205 -10.63 -8.11 8.61
N ARG A 206 -10.10 -7.38 9.60
CA ARG A 206 -9.51 -6.05 9.41
C ARG A 206 -8.31 -6.11 8.47
N LEU A 207 -7.43 -7.12 8.62
CA LEU A 207 -6.27 -7.29 7.74
C LEU A 207 -6.70 -7.52 6.29
N LYS A 208 -7.68 -8.39 6.05
CA LYS A 208 -8.21 -8.63 4.69
C LYS A 208 -8.77 -7.38 4.03
N ARG A 209 -9.41 -6.49 4.81
CA ARG A 209 -9.90 -5.20 4.30
C ARG A 209 -8.74 -4.29 3.95
N ALA A 210 -7.77 -4.15 4.85
CA ALA A 210 -6.57 -3.35 4.59
C ALA A 210 -5.77 -3.86 3.38
N GLU A 211 -5.67 -5.18 3.19
CA GLU A 211 -5.07 -5.79 2.00
C GLU A 211 -5.84 -5.45 0.72
N ALA A 212 -7.17 -5.49 0.75
CA ALA A 212 -8.00 -5.11 -0.38
C ALA A 212 -7.88 -3.61 -0.72
N ASP A 213 -7.79 -2.75 0.29
CA ASP A 213 -7.61 -1.31 0.12
C ASP A 213 -6.23 -0.99 -0.49
N VAL A 214 -5.17 -1.63 0.02
CA VAL A 214 -3.82 -1.54 -0.57
C VAL A 214 -3.82 -2.01 -2.01
N GLU A 215 -4.47 -3.13 -2.32
CA GLU A 215 -4.51 -3.64 -3.70
C GLU A 215 -5.28 -2.69 -4.63
N ALA A 216 -6.38 -2.10 -4.18
CA ALA A 216 -7.10 -1.09 -4.96
C ALA A 216 -6.24 0.14 -5.26
N LEU A 217 -5.44 0.58 -4.28
CA LEU A 217 -4.49 1.67 -4.45
C LEU A 217 -3.33 1.29 -5.38
N ARG A 218 -2.83 0.05 -5.31
CA ARG A 218 -1.81 -0.46 -6.24
C ARG A 218 -2.30 -0.45 -7.68
N VAL A 219 -3.51 -0.91 -7.94
CA VAL A 219 -4.10 -0.87 -9.29
C VAL A 219 -4.22 0.58 -9.79
N ARG A 220 -4.64 1.52 -8.94
CA ARG A 220 -4.69 2.94 -9.30
C ARG A 220 -3.30 3.49 -9.62
N CYS A 221 -2.29 3.12 -8.85
CA CYS A 221 -0.89 3.47 -9.12
C CYS A 221 -0.43 2.90 -10.46
N ASP A 222 -0.67 1.61 -10.73
CA ASP A 222 -0.28 0.95 -11.99
C ASP A 222 -0.89 1.63 -13.24
N ASP A 223 -2.11 2.15 -13.12
CA ASP A 223 -2.78 2.90 -14.20
C ASP A 223 -2.16 4.29 -14.40
N LEU A 224 -1.83 5.00 -13.32
CA LEU A 224 -1.10 6.27 -13.37
C LEU A 224 0.31 6.09 -13.94
N ASP A 225 1.00 5.01 -13.57
CA ASP A 225 2.29 4.60 -14.13
C ASP A 225 2.23 4.45 -15.64
N TYR A 226 1.17 3.82 -16.13
CA TYR A 226 0.98 3.64 -17.56
C TYR A 226 0.71 4.97 -18.29
N LEU A 227 -0.05 5.88 -17.68
CA LEU A 227 -0.26 7.22 -18.24
C LEU A 227 1.05 8.02 -18.34
N VAL A 228 1.86 8.00 -17.28
CA VAL A 228 3.19 8.62 -17.29
C VAL A 228 4.06 7.97 -18.37
N ALA A 229 4.08 6.64 -18.46
CA ALA A 229 4.87 5.93 -19.45
C ALA A 229 4.47 6.30 -20.90
N ARG A 230 3.17 6.40 -21.18
CA ARG A 230 2.66 6.86 -22.48
C ARG A 230 3.12 8.28 -22.81
N ALA A 231 3.01 9.20 -21.85
CA ALA A 231 3.41 10.58 -22.04
C ALA A 231 4.92 10.71 -22.36
N VAL A 232 5.75 10.02 -21.59
CA VAL A 232 7.21 9.99 -21.76
C VAL A 232 7.61 9.40 -23.11
N VAL A 233 7.02 8.27 -23.51
CA VAL A 233 7.33 7.60 -24.78
C VAL A 233 6.92 8.47 -25.97
N ALA A 234 5.70 9.00 -25.97
CA ALA A 234 5.21 9.86 -27.04
C ALA A 234 6.05 11.13 -27.18
N LYS A 235 6.42 11.78 -26.05
CA LYS A 235 7.33 12.93 -26.07
C LYS A 235 8.68 12.58 -26.71
N SER A 236 9.23 11.41 -26.38
CA SER A 236 10.50 10.96 -26.96
C SER A 236 10.43 10.70 -28.48
N ARG A 237 9.22 10.45 -29.01
CA ARG A 237 8.95 10.24 -30.44
C ARG A 237 8.53 11.53 -31.16
N GLY A 238 8.35 12.64 -30.44
CA GLY A 238 7.80 13.88 -31.00
C GLY A 238 6.31 13.80 -31.33
N GLU A 239 5.59 12.83 -30.76
CA GLU A 239 4.15 12.62 -30.95
C GLU A 239 3.34 13.44 -29.95
N ALA A 240 2.18 13.96 -30.38
CA ALA A 240 1.22 14.59 -29.48
C ALA A 240 0.48 13.52 -28.65
N VAL A 241 0.51 13.65 -27.33
CA VAL A 241 -0.19 12.74 -26.41
C VAL A 241 -1.64 13.17 -26.27
N SER A 242 -2.58 12.30 -26.66
CA SER A 242 -3.97 12.43 -26.21
C SER A 242 -4.09 11.94 -24.76
N PRO A 243 -4.71 12.72 -23.84
CA PRO A 243 -4.92 12.32 -22.44
C PRO A 243 -5.77 11.05 -22.28
N PHE A 244 -6.51 10.66 -23.32
CA PHE A 244 -7.42 9.52 -23.26
C PHE A 244 -6.74 8.21 -23.73
N PRO A 245 -6.97 7.07 -23.04
CA PRO A 245 -6.54 5.77 -23.49
C PRO A 245 -7.42 5.32 -24.67
N GLY A 246 -6.90 5.51 -25.88
CA GLY A 246 -7.62 5.22 -27.12
C GLY A 246 -6.97 5.93 -28.30
N GLY A 247 -5.69 5.63 -28.56
CA GLY A 247 -4.91 6.19 -29.66
C GLY A 247 -5.18 5.56 -31.02
N ALA A 248 -6.42 5.14 -31.29
CA ALA A 248 -6.87 5.06 -32.67
C ALA A 248 -7.43 6.45 -32.97
N GLU A 249 -7.01 7.08 -34.06
CA GLU A 249 -7.70 8.25 -34.60
C GLU A 249 -9.20 8.04 -34.44
N ASP A 250 -9.83 8.90 -33.65
CA ASP A 250 -11.24 8.78 -33.34
C ASP A 250 -11.98 8.66 -34.66
N SER A 251 -12.52 7.48 -34.95
CA SER A 251 -13.19 7.20 -36.23
C SER A 251 -14.31 8.22 -36.51
N LEU A 252 -14.80 8.88 -35.45
CA LEU A 252 -15.71 10.01 -35.52
C LEU A 252 -15.03 11.30 -36.00
N LEU A 253 -13.83 11.64 -35.52
CA LEU A 253 -13.06 12.80 -36.01
C LEU A 253 -12.60 12.61 -37.46
N ALA A 254 -12.20 11.40 -37.84
CA ALA A 254 -11.86 11.08 -39.23
C ALA A 254 -13.08 11.23 -40.15
N ARG A 255 -14.25 10.74 -39.71
CA ARG A 255 -15.52 10.93 -40.43
C ARG A 255 -16.00 12.38 -40.45
N PHE A 256 -15.77 13.14 -39.38
CA PHE A 256 -16.15 14.55 -39.31
C PHE A 256 -15.34 15.39 -40.30
N ARG A 257 -14.02 15.18 -40.37
CA ARG A 257 -13.17 15.84 -41.38
C ARG A 257 -13.55 15.47 -42.81
N ALA A 258 -13.87 14.20 -43.06
CA ALA A 258 -14.33 13.77 -44.38
C ALA A 258 -15.66 14.42 -44.81
N LEU A 259 -16.49 14.86 -43.86
CA LEU A 259 -17.74 15.60 -44.13
C LEU A 259 -17.54 17.12 -44.26
N GLU A 260 -16.41 17.67 -43.80
CA GLU A 260 -16.07 19.09 -44.00
C GLU A 260 -15.36 19.35 -45.34
N GLU A 261 -14.89 18.30 -46.01
CA GLU A 261 -14.26 18.36 -47.34
C GLU A 261 -15.26 18.12 -48.50
N GLU A 262 -16.55 17.89 -48.22
CA GLU A 262 -17.68 17.92 -49.16
C GLU A 262 -18.40 19.28 -49.15
#